data_AF-A0A2D7KAH0-F1
#
_entry.id   AF-A0A2D7KAH0-F1
#
_cell.length_a   1.000
_cell.length_b   1.000
_cell.length_c   1.000
_cell.angle_alpha   90.00
_cell.angle_beta   90.00
_cell.angle_gamma   90.00
#
_symmetry.space_group_name_H-M   'P 1'
#
loop_
_entity.id
_entity.type
_entity.pdbx_description
1 polymer ?
#
loop_
_entity_poly.entity_id
_entity_poly.type
_entity_poly.pdbx_seq_one_letter_code
_entity_poly.pdbx_strand_id
1 'polypeptide(L)'
;MVNIILKIRTILFLLLIPSLIFCQDEERDTRLHIKGKTFNSSGKVHNVSIRVVHDDNFIDTVFSFNGKYDLHLEFNHKILLEFECLDGDHYIKRIAFNTNIPDDVKKIPFFDLTINLVEKKMWNIKENDKDILDYPVAYLNYDYKRKLWYDKNAKYSRVINKKIKSYGIY
;
A
#
# COMPACT_ATOMS: atom_id res chain seq x y z
N MET A 1 -65.87 -1.75 -11.42
CA MET A 1 -64.95 -0.59 -11.34
C MET A 1 -63.73 -0.86 -10.44
N VAL A 2 -63.91 -1.46 -9.25
CA VAL A 2 -62.83 -1.82 -8.30
C VAL A 2 -61.75 -2.75 -8.89
N ASN A 3 -62.15 -3.77 -9.68
CA ASN A 3 -61.20 -4.73 -10.28
C ASN A 3 -60.27 -4.14 -11.35
N ILE A 4 -60.65 -3.03 -12.00
CA ILE A 4 -59.82 -2.35 -13.00
C ILE A 4 -58.73 -1.54 -12.30
N ILE A 5 -59.10 -0.84 -11.21
CA ILE A 5 -58.17 -0.06 -10.38
C ILE A 5 -57.13 -0.98 -9.73
N LEU A 6 -57.54 -2.18 -9.29
CA LEU A 6 -56.61 -3.17 -8.74
C LEU A 6 -55.60 -3.65 -9.80
N LYS A 7 -56.07 -4.00 -11.01
CA LYS A 7 -55.20 -4.45 -12.12
C LYS A 7 -54.21 -3.36 -12.56
N ILE A 8 -54.64 -2.09 -12.61
CA ILE A 8 -53.75 -0.96 -12.95
C ILE A 8 -52.67 -0.78 -11.88
N ARG A 9 -53.00 -0.91 -10.59
CA ARG A 9 -52.00 -0.89 -9.49
C ARG A 9 -50.99 -2.03 -9.62
N THR A 10 -51.41 -3.24 -9.96
CA THR A 10 -50.50 -4.39 -10.13
C THR A 10 -49.55 -4.19 -11.31
N ILE A 11 -50.05 -3.63 -12.44
CA ILE A 11 -49.23 -3.34 -13.63
C ILE A 11 -48.22 -2.21 -13.34
N LEU A 12 -48.63 -1.17 -12.60
CA LEU A 12 -47.72 -0.08 -12.19
C LEU A 12 -46.61 -0.59 -11.28
N PHE A 13 -46.91 -1.54 -10.39
CA PHE A 13 -45.91 -2.18 -9.51
C PHE A 13 -44.91 -3.03 -10.31
N LEU A 14 -45.38 -3.77 -11.32
CA LEU A 14 -44.53 -4.57 -12.21
C LEU A 14 -43.62 -3.73 -13.13
N LEU A 15 -44.02 -2.51 -13.46
CA LEU A 15 -43.21 -1.58 -14.26
C LEU A 15 -42.15 -0.82 -13.46
N LEU A 16 -42.28 -0.73 -12.12
CA LEU A 16 -41.35 -0.02 -11.24
C LEU A 16 -40.24 -0.91 -10.64
N ILE A 17 -40.38 -2.23 -10.70
CA ILE A 17 -39.36 -3.18 -10.21
C ILE A 17 -38.11 -3.24 -11.12
N PRO A 18 -38.19 -3.15 -12.47
CA PRO A 18 -36.99 -3.23 -13.32
C PRO A 18 -36.02 -2.06 -13.14
N SER A 19 -36.49 -0.89 -12.70
CA SER A 19 -35.64 0.29 -12.47
C SER A 19 -34.78 0.21 -11.21
N LEU A 20 -35.05 -0.73 -10.30
CA LEU A 20 -34.22 -0.94 -9.10
C LEU A 20 -33.03 -1.89 -9.34
N ILE A 21 -33.00 -2.58 -10.49
CA ILE A 21 -31.95 -3.55 -10.82
C ILE A 21 -30.83 -2.91 -11.66
N PHE A 22 -31.07 -1.71 -12.21
CA PHE A 22 -30.04 -0.94 -12.90
C PHE A 22 -29.38 0.05 -11.94
N CYS A 23 -28.05 -0.02 -11.86
CA CYS A 23 -27.13 0.85 -11.12
C CYS A 23 -26.74 0.39 -9.70
N GLN A 24 -26.19 -0.82 -9.62
CA GLN A 24 -24.98 -1.02 -8.81
C GLN A 24 -23.86 -1.38 -9.78
N ASP A 25 -23.35 -0.38 -10.52
CA ASP A 25 -21.97 -0.51 -10.96
C ASP A 25 -21.15 -0.54 -9.67
N GLU A 26 -20.65 -1.71 -9.29
CA GLU A 26 -19.63 -1.79 -8.24
C GLU A 26 -18.51 -0.85 -8.68
N GLU A 27 -18.38 0.29 -7.99
CA GLU A 27 -17.34 1.27 -8.24
C GLU A 27 -16.02 0.50 -8.18
N ARG A 28 -15.37 0.37 -9.34
CA ARG A 28 -14.20 -0.50 -9.51
C ARG A 28 -13.14 0.00 -8.53
N ASP A 29 -12.77 -0.81 -7.54
CA ASP A 29 -11.75 -0.41 -6.56
C ASP A 29 -10.41 -0.20 -7.27
N THR A 30 -10.05 1.06 -7.48
CA THR A 30 -8.88 1.52 -8.23
C THR A 30 -7.64 1.64 -7.35
N ARG A 31 -7.60 0.90 -6.24
CA ARG A 31 -6.55 1.03 -5.23
C ARG A 31 -5.87 -0.30 -4.93
N LEU A 32 -4.57 -0.23 -4.70
CA LEU A 32 -3.77 -1.31 -4.15
C LEU A 32 -3.93 -1.33 -2.64
N HIS A 33 -4.47 -2.42 -2.11
CA HIS A 33 -4.60 -2.62 -0.67
C HIS A 33 -3.33 -3.23 -0.11
N ILE A 34 -2.65 -2.52 0.77
CA ILE A 34 -1.43 -2.95 1.44
C ILE A 34 -1.73 -3.10 2.93
N LYS A 35 -1.51 -4.31 3.46
CA LYS A 35 -1.57 -4.56 4.90
C LYS A 35 -0.21 -4.94 5.39
N GLY A 36 0.11 -4.54 6.61
CA GLY A 36 1.45 -4.75 7.09
C GLY A 36 1.65 -4.59 8.56
N LYS A 37 2.89 -4.85 8.96
CA LYS A 37 3.37 -4.70 10.32
C LYS A 37 4.76 -4.09 10.31
N THR A 38 5.06 -3.34 11.36
CA THR A 38 6.38 -2.77 11.55
C THR A 38 7.07 -3.44 12.74
N PHE A 39 8.30 -3.86 12.54
CA PHE A 39 9.16 -4.50 13.52
C PHE A 39 10.52 -3.80 13.56
N ASN A 40 11.29 -4.11 14.59
CA ASN A 40 12.71 -3.82 14.71
C ASN A 40 13.37 -5.03 15.40
N SER A 41 14.60 -4.90 15.86
CA SER A 41 15.33 -6.00 16.51
C SER A 41 14.72 -6.46 17.83
N SER A 42 14.03 -5.55 18.53
CA SER A 42 13.42 -5.78 19.85
C SER A 42 11.97 -6.26 19.77
N GLY A 43 11.39 -6.30 18.58
CA GLY A 43 10.04 -6.77 18.34
C GLY A 43 9.21 -5.75 17.58
N LYS A 44 7.95 -5.58 17.98
CA LYS A 44 7.01 -4.74 17.24
C LYS A 44 7.25 -3.26 17.51
N VAL A 45 7.27 -2.45 16.45
CA VAL A 45 7.43 -1.00 16.59
C VAL A 45 6.06 -0.35 16.65
N HIS A 46 5.87 0.50 17.65
CA HIS A 46 4.65 1.28 17.88
C HIS A 46 4.84 2.72 17.38
N ASN A 47 3.74 3.45 17.24
CA ASN A 47 3.76 4.89 16.91
C ASN A 47 4.58 5.20 15.65
N VAL A 48 4.26 4.53 14.54
CA VAL A 48 4.91 4.76 13.24
C VAL A 48 4.04 5.69 12.40
N SER A 49 4.62 6.76 11.88
CA SER A 49 4.07 7.59 10.82
C SER A 49 4.44 6.99 9.47
N ILE A 50 3.45 6.81 8.61
CA ILE A 50 3.65 6.31 7.25
C ILE A 50 3.24 7.43 6.30
N ARG A 51 4.21 8.09 5.70
CA ARG A 51 3.96 9.12 4.70
C ARG A 51 3.84 8.47 3.32
N VAL A 52 2.76 8.78 2.62
CA VAL A 52 2.48 8.35 1.25
C VAL A 52 2.74 9.54 0.34
N VAL A 53 3.89 9.55 -0.32
CA VAL A 53 4.34 10.65 -1.16
C VAL A 53 4.07 10.30 -2.63
N HIS A 54 3.18 11.05 -3.27
CA HIS A 54 2.80 10.90 -4.66
C HIS A 54 3.75 11.68 -5.58
N ASP A 55 3.75 11.34 -6.86
CA ASP A 55 4.60 11.96 -7.89
C ASP A 55 4.20 13.39 -8.28
N ASP A 56 2.99 13.80 -7.90
CA ASP A 56 2.51 15.19 -7.98
C ASP A 56 2.83 16.03 -6.73
N ASN A 57 3.61 15.46 -5.79
CA ASN A 57 3.94 16.00 -4.48
C ASN A 57 2.78 16.06 -3.49
N PHE A 58 1.64 15.42 -3.77
CA PHE A 58 0.63 15.17 -2.74
C PHE A 58 1.21 14.23 -1.68
N ILE A 59 0.94 14.53 -0.40
CA ILE A 59 1.43 13.75 0.73
C ILE A 59 0.25 13.44 1.64
N ASP A 60 -0.04 12.16 1.82
CA ASP A 60 -0.92 11.67 2.88
C ASP A 60 -0.08 11.07 4.02
N THR A 61 -0.66 10.96 5.21
CA THR A 61 -0.01 10.38 6.39
C THR A 61 -0.95 9.46 7.15
N VAL A 62 -0.53 8.19 7.27
CA VAL A 62 -1.25 7.16 8.03
C VAL A 62 -0.47 6.82 9.30
N PHE A 63 -1.15 6.83 10.45
CA PHE A 63 -0.53 6.50 11.73
C PHE A 63 -0.79 5.05 12.15
N SER A 64 0.29 4.33 12.49
CA SER A 64 0.28 2.98 13.02
C SER A 64 0.70 2.97 14.50
N PHE A 65 -0.28 3.11 15.40
CA PHE A 65 -0.01 3.13 16.85
C PHE A 65 0.34 1.75 17.42
N ASN A 66 -0.28 0.69 16.88
CA ASN A 66 -0.08 -0.67 17.37
C ASN A 66 0.92 -1.47 16.54
N GLY A 67 1.65 -0.85 15.60
CA GLY A 67 2.58 -1.50 14.70
C GLY A 67 1.94 -2.37 13.61
N LYS A 68 0.62 -2.24 13.37
CA LYS A 68 -0.07 -2.74 12.18
C LYS A 68 -0.58 -1.57 11.36
N TYR A 69 -0.62 -1.71 10.06
CA TYR A 69 -1.13 -0.67 9.17
C TYR A 69 -1.91 -1.28 8.00
N ASP A 70 -2.77 -0.44 7.42
CA ASP A 70 -3.59 -0.70 6.24
C ASP A 70 -3.51 0.55 5.36
N LEU A 71 -3.02 0.42 4.14
CA LEU A 71 -2.83 1.51 3.18
C LEU A 71 -3.59 1.20 1.90
N HIS A 72 -4.12 2.24 1.29
CA HIS A 72 -4.84 2.15 0.03
C HIS A 72 -4.12 3.08 -0.96
N LEU A 73 -3.32 2.51 -1.86
CA LEU A 73 -2.55 3.30 -2.83
C LEU A 73 -3.32 3.40 -4.15
N GLU A 74 -3.52 4.61 -4.65
CA GLU A 74 -4.19 4.83 -5.94
C GLU A 74 -3.38 4.22 -7.10
N PHE A 75 -4.09 3.66 -8.08
CA PHE A 75 -3.48 3.20 -9.33
C PHE A 75 -3.03 4.38 -10.19
N ASN A 76 -2.10 4.08 -11.11
CA ASN A 76 -1.55 5.03 -12.07
C ASN A 76 -0.68 6.15 -11.48
N HIS A 77 -0.01 5.85 -10.36
CA HIS A 77 0.95 6.75 -9.71
C HIS A 77 2.31 6.09 -9.49
N LYS A 78 3.34 6.92 -9.34
CA LYS A 78 4.58 6.53 -8.65
C LYS A 78 4.49 7.05 -7.21
N ILE A 79 4.55 6.12 -6.26
CA ILE A 79 4.34 6.42 -4.85
C ILE A 79 5.57 6.01 -4.05
N LEU A 80 6.03 6.88 -3.17
CA LEU A 80 7.07 6.58 -2.18
C LEU A 80 6.43 6.48 -0.81
N LEU A 81 6.55 5.30 -0.18
CA LEU A 81 6.19 5.11 1.22
C LEU A 81 7.41 5.41 2.10
N GLU A 82 7.24 6.29 3.08
CA GLU A 82 8.25 6.58 4.09
C GLU A 82 7.72 6.15 5.47
N PHE A 83 8.41 5.19 6.09
CA PHE A 83 8.10 4.69 7.42
C PHE A 83 9.02 5.36 8.43
N GLU A 84 8.44 6.18 9.31
CA GLU A 84 9.15 6.93 10.33
C GLU A 84 8.58 6.59 11.72
N CYS A 85 9.44 6.20 12.66
CA CYS A 85 8.98 6.06 14.05
C CYS A 85 8.98 7.43 14.72
N LEU A 86 7.87 7.77 15.40
CA LEU A 86 7.68 9.06 16.04
C LEU A 86 8.62 9.31 17.23
N ASP A 87 9.29 8.26 17.73
CA ASP A 87 10.32 8.38 18.77
C ASP A 87 11.63 9.03 18.27
N GLY A 88 11.83 9.09 16.95
CA GLY A 88 13.04 9.62 16.33
C GLY A 88 14.29 8.74 16.50
N ASP A 89 14.17 7.57 17.14
CA ASP A 89 15.27 6.65 17.42
C ASP A 89 15.51 5.63 16.29
N HIS A 90 14.72 5.69 15.21
CA HIS A 90 14.84 4.83 14.05
C HIS A 90 15.21 5.62 12.79
N TYR A 91 15.92 4.98 11.86
CA TYR A 91 16.09 5.49 10.50
C TYR A 91 14.78 5.37 9.72
N ILE A 92 14.50 6.36 8.87
CA ILE A 92 13.35 6.32 7.96
C ILE A 92 13.60 5.21 6.95
N LYS A 93 12.61 4.34 6.75
CA LYS A 93 12.68 3.30 5.72
C LYS A 93 11.77 3.62 4.57
N ARG A 94 12.30 3.49 3.35
CA ARG A 94 11.61 3.88 2.12
C ARG A 94 11.33 2.70 1.21
N ILE A 95 10.14 2.67 0.63
CA ILE A 95 9.76 1.71 -0.42
C ILE A 95 9.04 2.46 -1.53
N ALA A 96 9.52 2.30 -2.76
CA ALA A 96 8.88 2.90 -3.92
C ALA A 96 7.94 1.89 -4.60
N PHE A 97 6.78 2.37 -5.02
CA PHE A 97 5.78 1.64 -5.78
C PHE A 97 5.56 2.32 -7.13
N ASN A 98 5.38 1.51 -8.16
CA ASN A 98 4.82 1.92 -9.43
C ASN A 98 3.46 1.23 -9.57
N THR A 99 2.40 2.00 -9.32
CA THR A 99 1.02 1.52 -9.42
C THR A 99 0.42 1.76 -10.80
N ASN A 100 1.24 2.06 -11.82
CA ASN A 100 0.80 2.08 -13.22
C ASN A 100 0.47 0.66 -13.65
N ILE A 101 -0.81 0.34 -13.61
CA ILE A 101 -1.36 -0.98 -13.89
C ILE A 101 -2.34 -0.82 -15.06
N PRO A 102 -2.32 -1.73 -16.05
CA PRO A 102 -3.28 -1.68 -17.14
C PRO A 102 -4.75 -1.65 -16.67
N ASP A 103 -5.58 -0.83 -17.32
CA ASP A 103 -6.98 -0.59 -16.93
C ASP A 103 -7.87 -1.86 -16.97
N ASP A 104 -7.42 -2.92 -17.63
CA ASP A 104 -8.10 -4.21 -17.73
C ASP A 104 -7.88 -5.11 -16.50
N VAL A 105 -6.98 -4.73 -15.59
CA VAL A 105 -6.80 -5.42 -14.30
C VAL A 105 -7.95 -5.09 -13.36
N LYS A 106 -8.92 -6.01 -13.27
CA LYS A 106 -10.13 -5.83 -12.45
C LYS A 106 -9.91 -6.02 -10.94
N LYS A 107 -8.87 -6.76 -10.54
CA LYS A 107 -8.61 -7.07 -9.12
C LYS A 107 -7.14 -7.39 -8.90
N ILE A 108 -6.51 -6.67 -8.00
CA ILE A 108 -5.16 -6.96 -7.52
C ILE A 108 -5.30 -7.59 -6.12
N PRO A 109 -4.61 -8.71 -5.85
CA PRO A 109 -4.61 -9.26 -4.50
C PRO A 109 -4.03 -8.26 -3.50
N PHE A 110 -4.43 -8.40 -2.24
CA PHE A 110 -3.82 -7.66 -1.15
C PHE A 110 -2.31 -7.92 -1.11
N PHE A 111 -1.55 -6.87 -0.82
CA PHE A 111 -0.11 -6.95 -0.70
C PHE A 111 0.27 -6.92 0.79
N ASP A 112 0.84 -8.01 1.29
CA ASP A 112 1.38 -8.06 2.65
C ASP A 112 2.80 -7.49 2.65
N LEU A 113 2.97 -6.39 3.39
CA LEU A 113 4.24 -5.70 3.51
C LEU A 113 4.67 -5.65 4.98
N THR A 114 5.65 -6.45 5.35
CA THR A 114 6.28 -6.36 6.67
C THR A 114 7.55 -5.52 6.59
N ILE A 115 7.68 -4.55 7.49
CA ILE A 115 8.76 -3.56 7.51
C ILE A 115 9.60 -3.72 8.77
N ASN A 116 10.90 -3.97 8.61
CA ASN A 116 11.87 -3.86 9.70
C ASN A 116 12.54 -2.48 9.69
N LEU A 117 12.28 -1.66 10.71
CA LEU A 117 12.96 -0.40 10.95
C LEU A 117 14.29 -0.63 11.67
N VAL A 118 15.25 0.26 11.42
CA VAL A 118 16.61 0.16 11.96
C VAL A 118 16.80 1.19 13.06
N GLU A 119 17.18 0.76 14.25
CA GLU A 119 17.45 1.62 15.41
C GLU A 119 18.78 2.35 15.25
N LYS A 120 18.80 3.67 15.46
CA LYS A 120 19.99 4.52 15.29
C LYS A 120 21.12 4.18 16.26
N LYS A 121 20.78 3.75 17.48
CA LYS A 121 21.74 3.55 18.58
C LYS A 121 22.22 2.11 18.76
N MET A 122 21.56 1.14 18.11
CA MET A 122 21.85 -0.29 18.33
C MET A 122 22.93 -0.82 17.40
N TRP A 123 23.02 -0.25 16.19
CA TRP A 123 23.87 -0.76 15.13
C TRP A 123 25.05 0.19 14.89
N ASN A 124 26.27 -0.34 14.89
CA ASN A 124 27.48 0.43 14.65
C ASN A 124 27.70 0.66 13.13
N ILE A 125 26.77 1.39 12.51
CA ILE A 125 26.80 1.70 11.08
C ILE A 125 27.87 2.77 10.83
N LYS A 126 28.80 2.50 9.91
CA LYS A 126 29.86 3.45 9.55
C LYS A 126 29.25 4.70 8.91
N GLU A 127 29.85 5.86 9.16
CA GLU A 127 29.37 7.16 8.63
C GLU A 127 29.16 7.12 7.10
N ASN A 128 30.15 6.61 6.37
CA ASN A 128 30.11 6.51 4.89
C ASN A 128 29.03 5.56 4.35
N ASP A 129 28.39 4.76 5.21
CA ASP A 129 27.33 3.83 4.83
C ASP A 129 25.94 4.30 5.30
N LYS A 130 25.83 5.45 6.00
CA LYS A 130 24.53 5.95 6.48
C LYS A 130 23.58 6.30 5.33
N ASP A 131 24.10 6.86 4.25
CA ASP A 131 23.34 7.22 3.04
C ASP A 131 22.58 6.02 2.44
N ILE A 132 23.06 4.80 2.69
CA ILE A 132 22.42 3.57 2.22
C ILE A 132 21.01 3.40 2.81
N LEU A 133 20.79 3.92 4.02
CA LEU A 133 19.50 3.88 4.71
C LEU A 133 18.51 4.90 4.14
N ASP A 134 19.00 5.91 3.43
CA ASP A 134 18.14 6.93 2.82
C ASP A 134 17.53 6.47 1.50
N TYR A 135 18.12 5.48 0.83
CA TYR A 135 17.59 4.97 -0.42
C TYR A 135 16.40 4.01 -0.21
N PRO A 136 15.44 3.99 -1.15
CA PRO A 136 14.39 2.98 -1.17
C PRO A 136 14.98 1.56 -1.25
N VAL A 137 14.54 0.67 -0.37
CA VAL A 137 15.07 -0.70 -0.29
C VAL A 137 14.45 -1.65 -1.33
N ALA A 138 13.42 -1.18 -2.04
CA ALA A 138 12.79 -1.87 -3.17
C ALA A 138 12.06 -0.86 -4.07
N TYR A 139 11.96 -1.17 -5.36
CA TYR A 139 11.08 -0.49 -6.30
C TYR A 139 10.09 -1.48 -6.91
N LEU A 140 8.88 -1.51 -6.36
CA LEU A 140 7.88 -2.52 -6.64
C LEU A 140 7.05 -2.15 -7.86
N ASN A 141 7.02 -3.07 -8.83
CA ASN A 141 6.26 -2.97 -10.06
C ASN A 141 5.32 -4.18 -10.18
N TYR A 142 4.17 -3.98 -10.80
CA TYR A 142 3.26 -5.06 -11.13
C TYR A 142 3.62 -5.70 -12.47
N ASP A 143 3.78 -7.03 -12.50
CA ASP A 143 3.87 -7.81 -13.72
C ASP A 143 2.47 -8.32 -14.07
N TYR A 144 1.86 -7.72 -15.11
CA TYR A 144 0.53 -8.09 -15.58
C TYR A 144 0.44 -9.55 -16.03
N LYS A 145 1.46 -10.07 -16.73
CA LYS A 145 1.44 -11.43 -17.27
C LYS A 145 1.50 -12.46 -16.16
N ARG A 146 2.33 -12.20 -15.15
CA ARG A 146 2.56 -13.10 -14.02
C ARG A 146 1.62 -12.82 -12.84
N LYS A 147 0.85 -11.73 -12.90
CA LYS A 147 -0.07 -11.24 -11.87
C LYS A 147 0.58 -11.09 -10.50
N LEU A 148 1.83 -10.63 -10.45
CA LEU A 148 2.61 -10.51 -9.21
C LEU A 148 3.40 -9.21 -9.15
N TRP A 149 3.66 -8.76 -7.93
CA TRP A 149 4.57 -7.65 -7.66
C TRP A 149 6.01 -8.15 -7.64
N TYR A 150 6.91 -7.39 -8.27
CA TYR A 150 8.34 -7.69 -8.28
C TYR A 150 9.14 -6.41 -8.09
N ASP A 151 10.35 -6.57 -7.54
CA ASP A 151 11.30 -5.47 -7.44
C ASP A 151 12.01 -5.26 -8.79
N LYS A 152 11.65 -4.19 -9.50
CA LYS A 152 12.25 -3.83 -10.79
C LYS A 152 13.75 -3.54 -10.67
N ASN A 153 14.19 -3.10 -9.50
CA ASN A 153 15.58 -2.77 -9.21
C ASN A 153 16.26 -3.82 -8.31
N ALA A 154 15.80 -5.07 -8.33
CA ALA A 154 16.27 -6.15 -7.47
C ALA A 154 17.81 -6.30 -7.37
N LYS A 155 18.56 -5.97 -8.42
CA LYS A 155 20.04 -5.96 -8.36
C LYS A 155 20.56 -4.92 -7.37
N TYR A 156 20.06 -3.69 -7.41
CA TYR A 156 20.45 -2.60 -6.51
C TYR A 156 19.93 -2.83 -5.10
N SER A 157 18.65 -3.20 -4.97
CA SER A 157 18.05 -3.55 -3.68
C SER A 157 18.80 -4.67 -2.98
N ARG A 158 19.32 -5.66 -3.73
CA ARG A 158 20.16 -6.72 -3.15
C ARG A 158 21.48 -6.19 -2.60
N VAL A 159 22.09 -5.18 -3.23
CA VAL A 159 23.33 -4.56 -2.72
C VAL A 159 23.03 -3.81 -1.41
N ILE A 160 21.99 -2.99 -1.39
CA ILE A 160 21.52 -2.27 -0.18
C ILE A 160 21.24 -3.26 0.95
N ASN A 161 20.40 -4.27 0.68
CA ASN A 161 20.03 -5.28 1.68
C ASN A 161 21.23 -6.12 2.15
N LYS A 162 22.16 -6.46 1.26
CA LYS A 162 23.40 -7.17 1.64
C LYS A 162 24.25 -6.32 2.57
N LYS A 163 24.33 -5.03 2.32
CA LYS A 163 25.10 -4.10 3.15
C LYS A 163 24.45 -3.90 4.51
N ILE A 164 23.14 -3.70 4.57
CA ILE A 164 22.36 -3.65 5.82
C ILE A 164 22.59 -4.93 6.64
N LYS A 165 22.51 -6.10 6.00
CA LYS A 165 22.79 -7.40 6.64
C LYS A 165 24.21 -7.55 7.15
N SER A 166 25.19 -6.90 6.53
CA SER A 166 26.58 -6.94 7.01
C SER A 166 26.77 -6.28 8.37
N TYR A 167 25.81 -5.45 8.80
CA TYR A 167 25.75 -4.86 10.13
C TYR A 167 24.96 -5.70 11.15
N GLY A 168 24.44 -6.86 10.75
CA GLY A 168 23.63 -7.74 11.61
C GLY A 168 22.13 -7.40 11.63
N ILE A 169 21.68 -6.51 10.74
CA ILE A 169 20.29 -6.06 10.63
C ILE A 169 19.54 -6.98 9.64
N TYR A 170 18.37 -7.51 10.03
CA TYR A 170 17.59 -8.47 9.24
C TYR A 170 16.22 -7.95 8.81
#